data_AF-A0A7K2FUR3-F1
#
_entry.id   AF-A0A7K2FUR3-F1
#
_cell.length_a   1.000
_cell.length_b   1.000
_cell.length_c   1.000
_cell.angle_alpha   90.00
_cell.angle_beta   90.00
_cell.angle_gamma   90.00
#
_symmetry.space_group_name_H-M   'P 1'
#
loop_
_entity.id
_entity.type
_entity.pdbx_description
1 polymer ?
#
loop_
_entity_poly.entity_id
_entity_poly.type
_entity_poly.pdbx_seq_one_letter_code
_entity_poly.pdbx_strand_id
1 'polypeptide(L)' 'MGCYDRRDLGLLLLRLGTGGVLAAHGAQKLFGWFGGHGLEGTGQFMESVGFAPGRRSATMAGLAEAGGGVLLALGLAT' A
#
# COMPACT_ATOMS: atom_id res chain seq x y z
N MET A 1 7.89 32.28 -0.52
CA MET A 1 6.62 31.53 -0.50
C MET A 1 6.32 31.15 -1.93
N GLY A 2 6.65 29.92 -2.34
CA GLY A 2 6.52 29.51 -3.74
C GLY A 2 5.04 29.37 -4.12
N CYS A 3 4.65 29.94 -5.26
CA CYS A 3 3.34 29.64 -5.84
C CYS A 3 3.38 28.19 -6.35
N TYR A 4 2.53 27.32 -5.80
CA TYR A 4 2.32 25.98 -6.34
C TYR A 4 1.59 26.11 -7.68
N ASP A 5 2.17 25.61 -8.77
CA ASP A 5 1.49 25.56 -10.06
C ASP A 5 0.56 24.34 -10.14
N ARG A 6 -0.32 24.32 -11.14
CA ARG A 6 -1.22 23.18 -11.40
C ARG A 6 -0.46 21.85 -11.50
N ARG A 7 0.77 21.86 -12.03
CA ARG A 7 1.61 20.65 -12.08
C ARG A 7 1.98 20.15 -10.69
N ASP A 8 2.42 21.02 -9.80
CA ASP A 8 2.81 20.65 -8.43
C ASP A 8 1.61 20.07 -7.67
N LEU A 9 0.45 20.71 -7.81
CA LEU A 9 -0.81 20.22 -7.22
C LEU A 9 -1.23 18.88 -7.83
N GLY A 10 -1.09 18.71 -9.15
CA GLY A 10 -1.37 17.45 -9.83
C GLY A 10 -0.50 16.30 -9.33
N LEU A 11 0.80 16.54 -9.17
CA LEU A 11 1.73 15.55 -8.63
C LEU A 11 1.45 15.23 -7.16
N LEU A 12 1.12 16.24 -6.34
CA LEU A 12 0.71 16.04 -4.95
C LEU A 12 -0.54 15.15 -4.86
N LEU A 13 -1.56 15.44 -5.64
CA LEU A 13 -2.80 14.65 -5.68
C LEU A 13 -2.55 13.22 -6.14
N LEU A 14 -1.70 13.03 -7.17
CA LEU A 14 -1.33 11.70 -7.65
C LEU A 14 -0.62 10.90 -6.55
N ARG A 15 0.36 11.52 -5.86
CA ARG A 15 1.10 10.90 -4.75
C ARG A 15 0.17 10.51 -3.60
N LEU A 16 -0.66 11.44 -3.14
CA LEU A 16 -1.60 11.18 -2.05
C LEU A 16 -2.66 10.13 -2.42
N GLY A 17 -3.20 10.20 -3.63
CA GLY A 17 -4.20 9.25 -4.11
C GLY A 17 -3.62 7.85 -4.25
N THR A 18 -2.60 7.67 -5.07
CA THR A 18 -1.98 6.36 -5.31
C THR A 18 -1.32 5.82 -4.06
N GLY A 19 -0.56 6.65 -3.34
CA GLY A 19 0.10 6.26 -2.10
C GLY A 19 -0.89 5.88 -1.00
N GLY A 20 -1.97 6.66 -0.85
CA GLY A 20 -3.03 6.38 0.12
C GLY A 20 -3.77 5.07 -0.16
N VAL A 21 -4.09 4.78 -1.43
CA VAL A 21 -4.72 3.50 -1.82
C VAL A 21 -3.80 2.32 -1.52
N LEU A 22 -2.52 2.40 -1.88
CA LEU A 22 -1.55 1.35 -1.57
C LEU A 22 -1.39 1.17 -0.05
N ALA A 23 -1.34 2.26 0.71
CA ALA A 23 -1.25 2.22 2.16
C ALA A 23 -2.47 1.52 2.79
N ALA A 24 -3.67 1.86 2.32
CA ALA A 24 -4.91 1.22 2.76
C ALA A 24 -4.96 -0.27 2.40
N HIS A 25 -4.51 -0.64 1.18
CA HIS A 25 -4.47 -2.03 0.74
C HIS A 25 -3.44 -2.85 1.52
N GLY A 26 -2.26 -2.30 1.78
CA GLY A 26 -1.27 -2.92 2.66
C GLY A 26 -1.79 -3.10 4.08
N ALA A 27 -2.53 -2.12 4.61
CA ALA A 27 -3.17 -2.22 5.92
C ALA A 27 -4.28 -3.29 5.97
N GLN A 28 -5.04 -3.49 4.88
CA GLN A 28 -5.98 -4.60 4.75
C GLN A 28 -5.28 -5.96 4.89
N LYS A 29 -4.09 -6.10 4.29
CA LYS A 29 -3.29 -7.34 4.33
C LYS A 29 -2.59 -7.55 5.67
N LEU A 30 -2.00 -6.50 6.25
CA LEU A 30 -1.24 -6.63 7.49
C LEU A 30 -2.12 -6.68 8.73
N PHE A 31 -3.14 -5.83 8.78
CA PHE A 31 -3.90 -5.55 10.01
C PHE A 31 -5.39 -5.88 9.90
N GLY A 32 -5.88 -6.23 8.71
CA GLY A 32 -7.32 -6.44 8.49
C GLY A 32 -8.15 -5.16 8.56
N TRP A 33 -7.51 -3.99 8.47
CA TRP A 33 -8.21 -2.71 8.48
C TRP A 33 -9.08 -2.54 7.24
N PHE A 34 -10.05 -1.63 7.29
CA PHE A 34 -10.93 -1.32 6.15
C PHE A 34 -11.64 -2.56 5.58
N GLY A 35 -12.03 -3.52 6.43
CA GLY A 35 -12.68 -4.77 6.04
C GLY A 35 -11.74 -5.79 5.37
N GLY A 36 -10.43 -5.65 5.55
CA GLY A 36 -9.44 -6.59 5.02
C GLY A 36 -9.40 -7.93 5.77
N HIS A 37 -8.86 -8.95 5.11
CA HIS A 37 -8.80 -10.32 5.64
C HIS A 37 -7.59 -10.56 6.58
N GLY A 38 -6.74 -9.55 6.77
CA GLY A 38 -5.53 -9.64 7.56
C GLY A 38 -4.54 -10.66 7.00
N LEU A 39 -3.50 -10.95 7.78
CA LEU A 39 -2.39 -11.79 7.34
C LEU A 39 -2.81 -13.23 7.10
N GLU A 40 -3.75 -13.73 7.88
CA GLU A 40 -4.19 -15.13 7.80
C GLU A 40 -4.99 -15.37 6.50
N GLY A 41 -6.03 -14.58 6.25
CA GLY A 41 -6.85 -14.74 5.06
C GLY A 41 -6.11 -14.35 3.78
N THR A 42 -5.28 -13.31 3.83
CA THR A 42 -4.38 -12.97 2.70
C THR A 42 -3.36 -14.07 2.47
N GLY A 43 -2.83 -14.68 3.54
CA GLY A 43 -1.89 -15.79 3.46
C GLY A 43 -2.52 -17.01 2.80
N GLN A 44 -3.73 -17.39 3.19
CA GLN A 44 -4.49 -18.48 2.58
C GLN A 44 -4.76 -18.22 1.08
N PHE A 45 -5.12 -16.98 0.72
CA PHE A 45 -5.27 -16.60 -0.68
C PHE A 45 -3.94 -16.72 -1.45
N MET A 46 -2.83 -16.28 -0.85
CA MET A 46 -1.51 -16.38 -1.48
C MET A 46 -1.12 -17.85 -1.72
N GLU A 47 -1.39 -18.75 -0.77
CA GLU A 47 -1.15 -20.18 -0.97
C GLU A 47 -2.06 -20.78 -2.05
N SER A 48 -3.33 -20.38 -2.10
CA SER A 48 -4.27 -20.91 -3.10
C SER A 48 -3.89 -20.57 -4.54
N VAL A 49 -3.13 -19.49 -4.74
CA VAL A 49 -2.60 -19.09 -6.05
C VAL A 49 -1.11 -19.46 -6.25
N GLY A 50 -0.54 -20.28 -5.35
CA GLY A 50 0.79 -20.89 -5.51
C GLY A 50 1.96 -20.18 -4.81
N PHE A 51 1.72 -19.09 -4.08
CA PHE A 51 2.74 -18.44 -3.25
C PHE A 51 2.84 -19.12 -1.89
N ALA A 52 3.65 -20.18 -1.78
CA ALA A 52 3.95 -20.86 -0.52
C ALA A 52 5.35 -20.49 0.02
N PRO A 53 5.51 -20.15 1.31
CA PRO A 53 4.48 -20.07 2.35
C PRO A 53 3.70 -18.74 2.29
N GLY A 54 2.37 -18.80 2.22
CA GLY A 54 1.57 -17.64 1.85
C GLY A 54 1.49 -16.59 2.93
N ARG A 55 1.60 -16.96 4.21
CA ARG A 55 1.71 -15.98 5.31
C ARG A 55 2.95 -15.09 5.17
N ARG A 56 4.07 -15.62 4.67
CA ARG A 56 5.28 -14.82 4.40
C ARG A 56 5.06 -13.89 3.22
N SER A 57 4.47 -14.40 2.13
CA SER A 57 4.15 -13.61 0.95
C SER A 57 3.16 -12.49 1.26
N ALA A 58 2.13 -12.77 2.08
CA ALA A 58 1.16 -11.79 2.55
C ALA A 58 1.83 -10.69 3.40
N THR A 59 2.75 -11.04 4.30
CA THR A 59 3.52 -10.06 5.07
C THR A 59 4.39 -9.19 4.16
N MET A 60 5.11 -9.79 3.22
CA MET A 60 5.97 -9.03 2.30
C MET A 60 5.17 -8.10 1.39
N ALA A 61 4.07 -8.60 0.82
CA ALA A 61 3.16 -7.79 0.00
C ALA A 61 2.55 -6.65 0.81
N GLY A 62 2.03 -6.95 2.01
CA GLY A 62 1.44 -5.95 2.89
C GLY A 62 2.44 -4.88 3.32
N LEU A 63 3.68 -5.25 3.66
CA LEU A 63 4.74 -4.29 4.02
C LEU A 63 5.16 -3.44 2.83
N ALA A 64 5.30 -4.04 1.64
CA ALA A 64 5.65 -3.31 0.43
C ALA A 64 4.57 -2.29 0.05
N GLU A 65 3.29 -2.67 0.13
CA GLU A 65 2.17 -1.79 -0.18
C GLU A 65 1.97 -0.72 0.89
N ALA A 66 2.01 -1.08 2.17
CA ALA A 66 1.85 -0.13 3.27
C ALA A 66 3.01 0.87 3.29
N GLY A 67 4.25 0.36 3.31
CA GLY A 67 5.46 1.17 3.35
C GLY A 67 5.64 1.99 2.08
N GLY A 68 5.56 1.35 0.91
CA GLY A 68 5.68 2.02 -0.38
C GLY A 68 4.59 3.07 -0.60
N GLY A 69 3.34 2.77 -0.20
CA GLY A 69 2.23 3.71 -0.27
C GLY A 69 2.45 4.94 0.60
N VAL A 70 2.91 4.77 1.85
CA VAL A 70 3.24 5.89 2.74
C VAL A 70 4.40 6.72 2.18
N LEU A 71 5.48 6.08 1.72
CA LEU A 71 6.62 6.78 1.13
C LEU A 71 6.18 7.60 -0.08
N LEU A 72 5.39 7.01 -0.98
CA LEU A 72 4.86 7.69 -2.16
C LEU A 72 3.96 8.88 -1.80
N ALA A 73 3.05 8.70 -0.83
CA ALA A 73 2.16 9.77 -0.37
C ALA A 73 2.93 10.96 0.21
N LEU A 74 4.03 10.68 0.90
CA LEU A 74 4.94 11.70 1.44
C LEU A 74 5.87 12.30 0.37
N GLY A 75 5.86 11.78 -0.85
CA GLY A 75 6.77 12.18 -1.93
C GLY A 75 8.22 11.77 -1.69
N LEU A 76 8.46 10.77 -0.85
CA LEU A 76 9.78 10.21 -0.61
C LEU A 76 10.15 9.29 -1.76
N ALA A 77 11.33 9.50 -2.35
CA ALA A 77 11.83 8.81 -3.55
C ALA A 77 11.05 9.10 -4.86
N THR A 78 10.47 10.30 -5.02
CA THR A 78 9.73 10.75 -6.22
C THR A 78 9.99 12.20 -6.59
#